data_AF-A0A0R3S493-F1
#
_entry.id   AF-A0A0R3S493-F1
#
_cell.length_a   1.000
_cell.length_b   1.000
_cell.length_c   1.000
_cell.angle_alpha   90.00
_cell.angle_beta   90.00
_cell.angle_gamma   90.00
#
_symmetry.space_group_name_H-M   'P 1'
#
loop_
_entity.id
_entity.type
_entity.pdbx_description
1 polymer ?
#
loop_
_entity_poly.entity_id
_entity_poly.type
_entity_poly.pdbx_seq_one_letter_code
_entity_poly.pdbx_strand_id
1 'polypeptide(L)'
;MFSIKNTIFFLSVLIIKFPSSPSSSRTNQPDPFDTTTLLPNFTSQPFPPLFPTPLPPYKPIITTLPNPTDRLQRRTFLCQMFILNQANEAYANRNGFEYRQASQMIQNAMHSQLKQSALKPYLENVNVWYLYNRTPHLAVEFSIILLLPSHTNISATSVRNVFFSILPEIEEQLNGSHIDRNSISVQYLYN
;
A
#
# COMPACT_ATOMS: atom_id res chain seq x y z
N MET A 1 -49.91 -7.18 -41.59
CA MET A 1 -49.96 -5.76 -41.99
C MET A 1 -49.19 -4.96 -40.93
N PHE A 2 -48.00 -4.48 -41.29
CA PHE A 2 -47.05 -3.60 -40.55
C PHE A 2 -46.47 -4.12 -39.21
N SER A 3 -45.21 -3.90 -38.83
CA SER A 3 -44.07 -3.23 -39.46
C SER A 3 -42.79 -3.70 -38.74
N ILE A 4 -41.73 -3.94 -39.50
CA ILE A 4 -40.39 -4.26 -39.01
C ILE A 4 -39.80 -3.02 -38.31
N LYS A 5 -39.33 -3.16 -37.07
CA LYS A 5 -38.28 -2.30 -36.54
C LYS A 5 -37.05 -3.14 -36.24
N ASN A 6 -36.16 -3.13 -37.21
CA ASN A 6 -34.77 -3.55 -37.12
C ASN A 6 -34.08 -2.65 -36.08
N THR A 7 -33.91 -3.13 -34.85
CA THR A 7 -33.01 -2.47 -33.90
C THR A 7 -31.65 -3.12 -34.02
N ILE A 8 -30.77 -2.42 -34.74
CA ILE A 8 -29.35 -2.74 -34.89
C ILE A 8 -28.70 -2.65 -33.51
N PHE A 9 -28.29 -3.80 -32.95
CA PHE A 9 -27.40 -3.84 -31.79
C PHE A 9 -26.01 -3.42 -32.26
N PHE A 10 -25.61 -2.18 -31.96
CA PHE A 10 -24.21 -1.78 -32.02
C PHE A 10 -23.49 -2.42 -30.81
N LEU A 11 -22.90 -3.59 -31.05
CA LEU A 11 -21.85 -4.14 -30.19
C LEU A 11 -20.60 -3.26 -30.32
N SER A 12 -20.53 -2.21 -29.52
CA SER A 12 -19.29 -1.48 -29.28
C SER A 12 -18.40 -2.34 -28.40
N VAL A 13 -17.72 -3.32 -29.00
CA VAL A 13 -16.63 -4.06 -28.34
C VAL A 13 -15.47 -3.08 -28.18
N LEU A 14 -15.38 -2.44 -27.01
CA LEU A 14 -14.21 -1.65 -26.64
C LEU A 14 -13.07 -2.62 -26.31
N ILE A 15 -12.31 -3.00 -27.33
CA ILE A 15 -11.06 -3.76 -27.18
C ILE A 15 -10.03 -2.80 -26.58
N ILE A 16 -9.76 -2.93 -25.28
CA ILE A 16 -8.71 -2.17 -24.60
C ILE A 16 -7.35 -2.73 -25.05
N LYS A 17 -6.63 -1.95 -25.86
CA LYS A 17 -5.28 -2.25 -26.34
C LYS A 17 -4.27 -1.49 -25.48
N PHE A 18 -3.42 -2.21 -24.74
CA PHE A 18 -2.42 -1.61 -23.85
C PHE A 18 -1.12 -1.27 -24.60
N PRO A 19 -0.49 -0.11 -24.31
CA PRO A 19 0.87 0.18 -24.72
C PRO A 19 1.87 -0.63 -23.89
N SER A 20 2.82 -1.27 -24.56
CA SER A 20 3.99 -1.92 -23.94
C SER A 20 5.16 -0.95 -23.96
N SER A 21 5.69 -0.56 -22.80
CA SER A 21 6.93 0.23 -22.67
C SER A 21 7.55 0.05 -21.27
N PRO A 22 8.84 0.35 -21.04
CA PRO A 22 10.04 0.02 -21.81
C PRO A 22 11.13 -0.62 -20.90
N SER A 23 12.05 -1.41 -21.45
CA SER A 23 13.25 -1.86 -20.72
C SER A 23 14.31 -0.75 -20.70
N SER A 24 14.64 -0.23 -19.53
CA SER A 24 15.77 0.71 -19.36
C SER A 24 16.94 0.02 -18.66
N SER A 25 18.03 -0.15 -19.41
CA SER A 25 19.32 -0.63 -18.93
C SER A 25 20.06 0.51 -18.24
N ARG A 26 20.37 0.40 -16.95
CA ARG A 26 21.31 1.30 -16.26
C ARG A 26 22.73 0.77 -16.41
N THR A 27 23.59 1.57 -17.04
CA THR A 27 25.04 1.39 -17.10
C THR A 27 25.66 1.96 -15.83
N ASN A 28 26.34 1.12 -15.04
CA ASN A 28 27.10 1.56 -13.87
C ASN A 28 28.49 2.04 -14.33
N GLN A 29 28.85 3.26 -13.97
CA GLN A 29 30.21 3.80 -14.05
C GLN A 29 30.83 3.75 -12.64
N PRO A 30 32.08 3.29 -12.46
CA PRO A 30 32.80 3.41 -11.20
C PRO A 30 33.79 4.58 -11.21
N ASP A 31 33.80 5.39 -10.15
CA ASP A 31 34.83 6.39 -9.85
C ASP A 31 36.07 5.74 -9.20
N PRO A 32 37.31 6.20 -9.52
CA PRO A 32 38.51 5.79 -8.81
C PRO A 32 38.84 6.74 -7.63
N PHE A 33 39.26 6.16 -6.51
CA PHE A 33 39.81 6.91 -5.36
C PHE A 33 41.31 7.15 -5.57
N ASP A 34 41.71 8.42 -5.48
CA ASP A 34 43.11 8.85 -5.50
C ASP A 34 43.84 8.55 -4.18
N THR A 35 45.10 8.17 -4.33
CA THR A 35 46.07 7.81 -3.30
C THR A 35 46.78 9.06 -2.78
N THR A 36 46.95 9.23 -1.46
CA THR A 36 48.03 10.09 -0.93
C THR A 36 48.56 9.60 0.40
N THR A 37 49.82 9.17 0.36
CA THR A 37 50.74 8.82 1.44
C THR A 37 51.24 10.05 2.20
N LEU A 38 51.27 10.03 3.54
CA LEU A 38 52.22 10.80 4.36
C LEU A 38 52.52 10.09 5.70
N LEU A 39 53.75 9.61 5.85
CA LEU A 39 54.50 9.44 7.12
C LEU A 39 55.30 10.74 7.34
N PRO A 40 55.65 11.17 8.57
CA PRO A 40 56.63 10.41 9.37
C PRO A 40 56.49 10.52 10.91
N ASN A 41 57.20 9.64 11.61
CA ASN A 41 58.35 9.96 12.49
C ASN A 41 58.36 9.10 13.77
N PHE A 42 59.39 8.28 13.90
CA PHE A 42 59.68 7.48 15.10
C PHE A 42 60.42 8.34 16.12
N THR A 43 59.89 8.46 17.34
CA THR A 43 60.63 8.94 18.50
C THR A 43 60.52 7.97 19.68
N SER A 44 61.66 7.82 20.33
CA SER A 44 62.08 6.83 21.32
C SER A 44 61.25 6.76 22.60
N GLN A 45 61.00 5.52 23.07
CA GLN A 45 60.53 5.19 24.42
C GLN A 45 61.50 5.65 25.51
N PRO A 46 60.94 6.02 26.67
CA PRO A 46 61.38 5.42 27.93
C PRO A 46 60.24 4.65 28.63
N PHE A 47 60.59 3.53 29.27
CA PHE A 47 59.69 2.68 30.06
C PHE A 47 59.05 3.43 31.25
N PRO A 48 57.75 3.26 31.54
CA PRO A 48 57.16 3.64 32.83
C PRO A 48 57.33 2.52 33.88
N PRO A 49 57.40 2.86 35.18
CA PRO A 49 57.59 1.89 36.25
C PRO A 49 56.35 1.02 36.49
N LEU A 50 56.58 -0.23 36.91
CA LEU A 50 55.56 -1.20 37.35
C LEU A 50 54.82 -0.66 38.60
N PHE A 51 53.59 -0.20 38.42
CA PHE A 51 52.62 -0.05 39.50
C PHE A 51 51.70 -1.30 39.54
N PRO A 52 51.31 -1.78 40.73
CA PRO A 52 50.37 -2.90 40.84
C PRO A 52 48.99 -2.48 40.31
N THR A 53 48.44 -3.29 39.41
CA THR A 53 47.14 -3.08 38.77
C THR A 53 46.02 -3.14 39.83
N PRO A 54 45.18 -2.11 39.98
CA PRO A 54 43.97 -2.21 40.80
C PRO A 54 42.98 -3.16 40.12
N LEU A 55 42.42 -4.10 40.89
CA LEU A 55 41.33 -4.97 40.43
C LEU A 55 40.16 -4.11 39.88
N PRO A 56 39.58 -4.45 38.71
CA PRO A 56 38.49 -3.66 38.16
C PRO A 56 37.28 -3.73 39.12
N PRO A 57 36.57 -2.60 39.35
CA PRO A 57 35.37 -2.61 40.17
C PRO A 57 34.32 -3.51 39.52
N TYR A 58 33.75 -4.41 40.32
CA TYR A 58 32.69 -5.32 39.92
C TYR A 58 31.49 -4.49 39.42
N LYS A 59 31.25 -4.49 38.10
CA LYS A 59 30.06 -3.87 37.52
C LYS A 59 28.84 -4.74 37.88
N PRO A 60 27.76 -4.19 38.44
CA PRO A 60 26.53 -4.94 38.59
C PRO A 60 26.04 -5.35 37.20
N ILE A 61 25.68 -6.63 37.05
CA ILE A 61 25.04 -7.14 35.84
C ILE A 61 23.72 -6.38 35.69
N ILE A 62 23.65 -5.49 34.71
CA ILE A 62 22.37 -4.91 34.28
C ILE A 62 21.62 -6.06 33.60
N THR A 63 20.62 -6.61 34.28
CA THR A 63 19.66 -7.52 33.66
C THR A 63 18.89 -6.69 32.63
N THR A 64 19.29 -6.75 31.37
CA THR A 64 18.49 -6.15 30.30
C THR A 64 17.18 -6.91 30.24
N LEU A 65 16.10 -6.26 30.68
CA LEU A 65 14.73 -6.74 30.48
C LEU A 65 14.62 -7.19 29.01
N PRO A 66 14.09 -8.40 28.72
CA PRO A 66 13.89 -8.81 27.34
C PRO A 66 13.06 -7.73 26.66
N ASN A 67 13.62 -7.15 25.59
CA ASN A 67 12.96 -6.13 24.81
C ASN A 67 11.58 -6.71 24.42
N PRO A 68 10.45 -6.05 24.75
CA PRO A 68 9.15 -6.60 24.43
C PRO A 68 9.11 -6.80 22.91
N THR A 69 9.02 -8.06 22.48
CA THR A 69 8.81 -8.37 21.07
C THR A 69 7.51 -7.69 20.69
N ASP A 70 7.64 -6.65 19.88
CA ASP A 70 6.53 -5.77 19.52
C ASP A 70 5.49 -6.61 18.79
N ARG A 71 4.44 -7.00 19.51
CA ARG A 71 3.43 -7.90 18.97
C ARG A 71 2.68 -7.12 17.91
N LEU A 72 2.81 -7.57 16.67
CA LEU A 72 2.04 -7.02 15.57
C LEU A 72 0.56 -7.40 15.76
N GLN A 73 -0.29 -6.40 15.80
CA GLN A 73 -1.73 -6.53 15.90
C GLN A 73 -2.36 -6.27 14.53
N ARG A 74 -3.16 -7.23 14.06
CA ARG A 74 -3.97 -7.04 12.87
C ARG A 74 -5.13 -6.10 13.20
N ARG A 75 -5.31 -5.07 12.39
CA ARG A 75 -6.39 -4.10 12.47
C ARG A 75 -7.08 -3.98 11.13
N THR A 76 -8.37 -4.28 11.09
CA THR A 76 -9.17 -4.24 9.87
C THR A 76 -10.07 -3.01 9.88
N PHE A 77 -10.08 -2.28 8.77
CA PHE A 77 -10.96 -1.16 8.53
C PHE A 77 -11.97 -1.55 7.46
N LEU A 78 -13.26 -1.42 7.77
CA LEU A 78 -14.33 -1.53 6.78
C LEU A 78 -14.50 -0.18 6.09
N CYS A 79 -14.53 -0.22 4.77
CA CYS A 79 -14.60 0.95 3.92
C CYS A 79 -15.74 0.80 2.92
N GLN A 80 -16.39 1.92 2.60
CA GLN A 80 -17.37 1.99 1.54
C GLN A 80 -17.12 3.21 0.67
N MET A 81 -17.32 3.08 -0.64
CA MET A 81 -17.28 4.19 -1.59
C MET A 81 -18.26 3.96 -2.74
N PHE A 82 -18.64 5.03 -3.42
CA PHE A 82 -19.40 4.98 -4.67
C PHE A 82 -18.54 5.38 -5.85
N ILE A 83 -18.54 4.56 -6.89
CA ILE A 83 -18.00 4.90 -8.21
C ILE A 83 -19.16 5.43 -9.06
N LEU A 84 -19.04 6.67 -9.51
CA LEU A 84 -20.09 7.41 -10.19
C LEU A 84 -20.37 6.83 -11.59
N ASN A 85 -21.66 6.67 -11.91
CA ASN A 85 -22.14 6.23 -13.23
C ASN A 85 -21.59 4.87 -13.71
N GLN A 86 -21.20 3.99 -12.78
CA GLN A 86 -20.67 2.65 -13.07
C GLN A 86 -21.63 1.51 -12.67
N ALA A 87 -22.91 1.80 -12.39
CA ALA A 87 -23.88 0.73 -12.15
C ALA A 87 -23.99 -0.18 -13.40
N ASN A 88 -23.98 -1.50 -13.19
CA ASN A 88 -24.05 -2.48 -14.26
C ASN A 88 -24.83 -3.71 -13.80
N GLU A 89 -25.82 -4.13 -14.57
CA GLU A 89 -26.65 -5.31 -14.26
C GLU A 89 -25.84 -6.61 -14.15
N ALA A 90 -24.69 -6.69 -14.83
CA ALA A 90 -23.78 -7.83 -14.75
C ALA A 90 -23.27 -8.07 -13.31
N TYR A 91 -23.27 -7.05 -12.45
CA TYR A 91 -22.86 -7.17 -11.05
C TYR A 91 -23.93 -7.78 -10.15
N ALA A 92 -25.15 -8.03 -10.64
CA ALA A 92 -26.16 -8.78 -9.89
C ALA A 92 -25.73 -10.24 -9.66
N ASN A 93 -24.92 -10.82 -10.55
CA ASN A 93 -24.36 -12.15 -10.39
C ASN A 93 -22.92 -12.08 -9.85
N ARG A 94 -22.74 -12.37 -8.55
CA ARG A 94 -21.42 -12.38 -7.90
C ARG A 94 -20.45 -13.44 -8.45
N ASN A 95 -20.99 -14.48 -9.07
CA ASN A 95 -20.22 -15.51 -9.75
C ASN A 95 -20.03 -15.21 -11.26
N GLY A 96 -20.51 -14.06 -11.72
CA GLY A 96 -20.30 -13.56 -13.07
C GLY A 96 -18.85 -13.20 -13.33
N PHE A 97 -18.46 -13.26 -14.60
CA PHE A 97 -17.11 -12.89 -15.02
C PHE A 97 -16.85 -11.39 -14.75
N GLU A 98 -17.80 -10.55 -15.11
CA GLU A 98 -17.74 -9.09 -14.98
C GLU A 98 -17.62 -8.66 -13.52
N TYR A 99 -18.38 -9.30 -12.62
CA TYR A 99 -18.30 -9.04 -11.19
C TYR A 99 -16.89 -9.35 -10.65
N ARG A 100 -16.36 -10.54 -10.97
CA ARG A 100 -15.03 -10.96 -10.50
C ARG A 100 -13.94 -10.09 -11.08
N GLN A 101 -14.01 -9.78 -12.37
CA GLN A 101 -13.05 -8.92 -13.04
C GLN A 101 -13.04 -7.51 -12.43
N ALA A 102 -14.22 -6.89 -12.29
CA ALA A 102 -14.33 -5.56 -11.68
C ALA A 102 -13.83 -5.54 -10.23
N SER A 103 -14.19 -6.56 -9.44
CA SER A 103 -13.72 -6.70 -8.05
C SER A 103 -12.18 -6.77 -7.98
N GLN A 104 -11.56 -7.55 -8.87
CA GLN A 104 -10.10 -7.66 -8.94
C GLN A 104 -9.45 -6.36 -9.41
N MET A 105 -10.00 -5.68 -10.41
CA MET A 105 -9.48 -4.40 -10.88
C MET A 105 -9.50 -3.35 -9.76
N ILE A 106 -10.62 -3.22 -9.06
CA ILE A 106 -10.78 -2.29 -7.94
C ILE A 106 -9.83 -2.66 -6.79
N GLN A 107 -9.75 -3.93 -6.43
CA GLN A 107 -8.83 -4.40 -5.39
C GLN A 107 -7.36 -4.11 -5.75
N ASN A 108 -6.95 -4.43 -6.97
CA ASN A 108 -5.59 -4.19 -7.45
C ASN A 108 -5.27 -2.71 -7.48
N ALA A 109 -6.22 -1.87 -7.90
CA ALA A 109 -6.02 -0.43 -7.93
C ALA A 109 -5.78 0.13 -6.53
N MET A 110 -6.67 -0.18 -5.59
CA MET A 110 -6.54 0.24 -4.20
C MET A 110 -5.25 -0.30 -3.56
N HIS A 111 -4.95 -1.59 -3.74
CA HIS A 111 -3.78 -2.21 -3.15
C HIS A 111 -2.46 -1.63 -3.71
N SER A 112 -2.39 -1.38 -5.02
CA SER A 112 -1.19 -0.81 -5.64
C SER A 112 -0.89 0.62 -5.15
N GLN A 113 -1.94 1.42 -4.96
CA GLN A 113 -1.82 2.80 -4.51
C GLN A 113 -1.58 2.89 -3.00
N LEU A 114 -2.22 2.03 -2.20
CA LEU A 114 -1.94 1.93 -0.77
C LEU A 114 -0.49 1.49 -0.51
N LYS A 115 0.10 0.65 -1.36
CA LYS A 115 1.53 0.28 -1.32
C LYS A 115 2.49 1.43 -1.63
N GLN A 116 2.00 2.52 -2.22
CA GLN A 116 2.79 3.73 -2.48
C GLN A 116 2.52 4.83 -1.45
N SER A 117 1.57 4.60 -0.54
CA SER A 117 1.14 5.58 0.46
C SER A 117 1.91 5.46 1.78
N ALA A 118 1.58 6.37 2.72
CA ALA A 118 2.07 6.30 4.09
C ALA A 118 1.65 5.03 4.86
N LEU A 119 0.67 4.26 4.36
CA LEU A 119 0.26 2.99 4.96
C LEU A 119 1.11 1.80 4.51
N LYS A 120 1.99 1.96 3.52
CA LYS A 120 2.87 0.91 2.97
C LYS A 120 3.51 0.00 4.03
N PRO A 121 4.18 0.51 5.09
CA PRO A 121 4.89 -0.37 6.03
C PRO A 121 3.95 -1.24 6.88
N TYR A 122 2.66 -0.89 6.94
CA TYR A 122 1.67 -1.60 7.74
C TYR A 122 0.67 -2.37 6.89
N LEU A 123 0.62 -2.13 5.58
CA LEU A 123 -0.40 -2.71 4.71
C LEU A 123 -0.20 -4.22 4.57
N GLU A 124 -1.13 -4.99 5.13
CA GLU A 124 -1.16 -6.44 4.98
C GLU A 124 -1.93 -6.81 3.71
N ASN A 125 -3.17 -6.32 3.57
CA ASN A 125 -4.00 -6.66 2.42
C ASN A 125 -5.16 -5.65 2.21
N VAL A 126 -5.76 -5.72 1.03
CA VAL A 126 -7.02 -5.05 0.68
C VAL A 126 -7.96 -6.09 0.08
N ASN A 127 -9.18 -6.17 0.59
CA ASN A 127 -10.19 -7.12 0.10
C ASN A 127 -11.43 -6.37 -0.36
N VAL A 128 -11.89 -6.62 -1.58
CA VAL A 128 -13.23 -6.19 -2.02
C VAL A 128 -14.23 -7.26 -1.61
N TRP A 129 -15.23 -6.89 -0.81
CA TRP A 129 -16.26 -7.80 -0.30
C TRP A 129 -17.42 -7.85 -1.28
N TYR A 130 -17.97 -6.67 -1.59
CA TYR A 130 -19.18 -6.56 -2.40
C TYR A 130 -19.10 -5.42 -3.41
N LEU A 131 -19.60 -5.71 -4.61
CA LEU A 131 -20.01 -4.72 -5.59
C LEU A 131 -21.53 -4.79 -5.72
N TYR A 132 -22.24 -3.67 -5.63
CA TYR A 132 -23.68 -3.66 -5.83
C TYR A 132 -24.16 -2.33 -6.40
N ASN A 133 -25.22 -2.39 -7.21
CA ASN A 133 -25.75 -1.21 -7.85
C ASN A 133 -26.52 -0.35 -6.85
N ARG A 134 -26.15 0.93 -6.77
CA ARG A 134 -26.94 1.99 -6.14
C ARG A 134 -27.21 3.04 -7.21
N THR A 135 -28.07 2.68 -8.16
CA THR A 135 -28.29 3.36 -9.44
C THR A 135 -28.37 4.88 -9.29
N PRO A 136 -27.59 5.65 -10.07
CA PRO A 136 -26.75 5.24 -11.20
C PRO A 136 -25.31 4.82 -10.81
N HIS A 137 -25.01 4.72 -9.52
CA HIS A 137 -23.65 4.49 -9.01
C HIS A 137 -23.37 3.02 -8.69
N LEU A 138 -22.09 2.66 -8.71
CA LEU A 138 -21.61 1.38 -8.19
C LEU A 138 -21.15 1.56 -6.76
N ALA A 139 -21.76 0.84 -5.82
CA ALA A 139 -21.26 0.76 -4.46
C ALA A 139 -20.19 -0.32 -4.33
N VAL A 140 -19.10 0.04 -3.66
CA VAL A 140 -17.98 -0.83 -3.37
C VAL A 140 -17.83 -0.90 -1.85
N GLU A 141 -17.94 -2.10 -1.31
CA GLU A 141 -17.62 -2.41 0.08
C GLU A 141 -16.31 -3.19 0.12
N PHE A 142 -15.33 -2.67 0.84
CA PHE A 142 -13.98 -3.21 0.88
C PHE A 142 -13.38 -3.11 2.29
N SER A 143 -12.30 -3.84 2.55
CA SER A 143 -11.56 -3.69 3.80
C SER A 143 -10.08 -3.44 3.55
N ILE A 144 -9.49 -2.57 4.36
CA ILE A 144 -8.04 -2.38 4.45
C ILE A 144 -7.56 -3.08 5.73
N ILE A 145 -6.62 -4.01 5.58
CA ILE A 145 -6.05 -4.77 6.69
C ILE A 145 -4.63 -4.26 6.93
N LEU A 146 -4.39 -3.75 8.14
CA LEU A 146 -3.09 -3.28 8.58
C LEU A 146 -2.53 -4.18 9.67
N LEU A 147 -1.22 -4.38 9.64
CA LEU A 147 -0.45 -5.08 10.66
C LEU A 147 0.41 -4.05 11.41
N LEU A 148 0.00 -3.72 12.64
CA LEU A 148 0.52 -2.58 13.39
C LEU A 148 1.29 -3.03 14.63
N PRO A 149 2.41 -2.37 14.98
CA PRO A 149 2.97 -2.48 16.32
C PRO A 149 1.94 -2.18 17.40
N SER A 150 2.01 -2.85 18.54
CA SER A 150 1.01 -2.73 19.62
C SER A 150 0.83 -1.29 20.14
N HIS A 151 1.85 -0.45 19.99
CA HIS A 151 1.86 0.94 20.43
C HIS A 151 1.56 1.95 19.31
N THR A 152 1.45 1.51 18.05
CA THR A 152 1.14 2.40 16.93
C THR A 152 -0.36 2.67 16.85
N ASN A 153 -0.74 3.94 16.88
CA ASN A 153 -2.14 4.36 16.76
C ASN A 153 -2.45 4.90 15.36
N ILE A 154 -2.88 4.03 14.46
CA ILE A 154 -3.49 4.45 13.18
C ILE A 154 -5.00 4.48 13.35
N SER A 155 -5.58 5.67 13.25
CA SER A 155 -7.02 5.88 13.37
C SER A 155 -7.75 5.64 12.05
N ALA A 156 -9.06 5.38 12.09
CA ALA A 156 -9.90 5.32 10.89
C ALA A 156 -9.82 6.63 10.08
N THR A 157 -9.75 7.78 10.75
CA THR A 157 -9.52 9.09 10.12
C THR A 157 -8.18 9.17 9.39
N SER A 158 -7.11 8.63 9.99
CA SER A 158 -5.79 8.57 9.35
C SER A 158 -5.83 7.74 8.07
N VAL A 159 -6.48 6.58 8.12
CA VAL A 159 -6.68 5.72 6.93
C VAL A 159 -7.49 6.44 5.87
N ARG A 160 -8.58 7.12 6.25
CA ARG A 160 -9.43 7.90 5.34
C ARG A 160 -8.64 9.01 4.64
N ASN A 161 -7.80 9.75 5.37
CA ASN A 161 -7.00 10.83 4.81
C ASN A 161 -5.96 10.31 3.82
N VAL A 162 -5.31 9.19 4.15
CA VAL A 162 -4.39 8.54 3.20
C VAL A 162 -5.15 8.06 1.97
N PHE A 163 -6.31 7.42 2.15
CA PHE A 163 -7.14 6.99 1.04
C PHE A 163 -7.55 8.16 0.13
N PHE A 164 -7.95 9.30 0.70
CA PHE A 164 -8.24 10.52 -0.06
C PHE A 164 -7.05 11.04 -0.86
N SER A 165 -5.83 10.96 -0.31
CA SER A 165 -4.63 11.43 -1.02
C SER A 165 -4.26 10.60 -2.24
N ILE A 166 -4.72 9.34 -2.33
CA ILE A 166 -4.41 8.42 -3.43
C ILE A 166 -5.60 8.17 -4.37
N LEU A 167 -6.73 8.86 -4.14
CA LEU A 167 -7.92 8.69 -4.98
C LEU A 167 -7.67 9.01 -6.45
N PRO A 168 -7.01 10.14 -6.82
CA PRO A 168 -6.80 10.46 -8.23
C PRO A 168 -6.11 9.34 -9.01
N GLU A 169 -5.13 8.69 -8.41
CA GLU A 169 -4.37 7.59 -9.00
C GLU A 169 -5.19 6.29 -9.06
N ILE A 170 -6.09 6.07 -8.10
CA ILE A 170 -7.07 4.97 -8.16
C ILE A 170 -8.04 5.22 -9.32
N GLU A 171 -8.58 6.43 -9.46
CA GLU A 171 -9.50 6.79 -10.54
C GLU A 171 -8.85 6.61 -11.92
N GLU A 172 -7.59 7.02 -12.07
CA GLU A 172 -6.80 6.81 -13.29
C GLU A 172 -6.69 5.32 -13.65
N GLN A 173 -6.36 4.45 -12.68
CA GLN A 173 -6.28 3.01 -12.89
C GLN A 173 -7.65 2.35 -13.16
N LEU A 174 -8.74 3.01 -12.78
CA LEU A 174 -10.11 2.60 -13.07
C LEU A 174 -10.65 3.28 -14.33
N ASN A 175 -9.78 3.54 -15.31
CA ASN A 175 -10.10 4.14 -16.61
C ASN A 175 -10.73 5.54 -16.49
N GLY A 176 -10.31 6.33 -15.49
CA GLY A 176 -10.84 7.67 -15.24
C GLY A 176 -12.23 7.68 -14.61
N SER A 177 -12.68 6.57 -14.03
CA SER A 177 -13.95 6.52 -13.30
C SER A 177 -13.87 7.39 -12.04
N HIS A 178 -14.86 8.24 -11.80
CA HIS A 178 -14.87 9.13 -10.64
C HIS A 178 -15.44 8.47 -9.40
N ILE A 179 -14.78 8.67 -8.27
CA ILE A 179 -15.24 8.22 -6.95
C ILE A 179 -15.88 9.40 -6.22
N ASP A 180 -17.09 9.20 -5.68
CA ASP A 180 -17.73 10.22 -4.85
C ASP A 180 -17.00 10.34 -3.51
N ARG A 181 -16.25 11.41 -3.34
CA ARG A 181 -15.49 11.70 -2.11
C ARG A 181 -16.38 11.77 -0.86
N ASN A 182 -17.62 12.20 -1.01
CA ASN A 182 -18.55 12.34 0.13
C ASN A 182 -19.14 10.99 0.56
N SER A 183 -19.17 10.00 -0.35
CA SER A 183 -19.61 8.64 -0.04
C SER A 183 -18.59 7.82 0.75
N ILE A 184 -17.34 8.28 0.81
CA ILE A 184 -16.25 7.52 1.43
C ILE A 184 -16.41 7.48 2.94
N SER A 185 -16.64 6.28 3.44
CA SER A 185 -16.66 5.95 4.85
C SER A 185 -15.55 4.96 5.18
N VAL A 186 -14.94 5.14 6.35
CA VAL A 186 -13.90 4.25 6.90
C VAL A 186 -14.22 4.09 8.39
N GLN A 187 -14.39 2.85 8.82
CA GLN A 187 -14.70 2.52 10.20
C GLN A 187 -13.90 1.30 10.65
N TYR A 188 -13.70 1.16 11.95
CA TYR A 188 -13.12 -0.06 12.49
C TYR A 188 -14.08 -1.22 12.25
N LEU A 189 -13.55 -2.32 11.72
CA LEU A 189 -14.26 -3.59 11.73
C LEU A 189 -13.94 -4.25 13.07
N TYR A 190 -14.89 -4.19 14.01
CA TYR A 190 -14.79 -4.93 15.25
C TYR A 190 -15.01 -6.41 14.94
N ASN A 191 -14.04 -7.25 15.33
CA ASN A 191 -14.21 -8.69 15.43
C ASN A 191 -14.65 -9.03 16.86
#